data_AF-A0A1F1G973-F1
#
_entry.id   AF-A0A1F1G973-F1
#
_cell.length_a   1.000
_cell.length_b   1.000
_cell.length_c   1.000
_cell.angle_alpha   90.00
_cell.angle_beta   90.00
_cell.angle_gamma   90.00
#
_symmetry.space_group_name_H-M   'P 1'
#
loop_
_entity.id
_entity.type
_entity.pdbx_description
1 polymer ?
#
loop_
_entity_poly.entity_id
_entity_poly.type
_entity_poly.pdbx_seq_one_letter_code
_entity_poly.pdbx_strand_id
1 'polypeptide(L)'
;MFKKILVTAIAATAITVPQATAAEAESCTIESGTFNWGIKHSWRSYIKGRIANGDWETTGTVKENGDPTGSDFTFGFEVDPEASTVSVDEAGNVTASKIKAKDSSITFTGHHGALYSKMTNPFVQTEGDKAQLGSGYEAYFVEGKHMTQYTPEDRVEANKRTGEGAFGQGKAQWSKDGDTLTLNASDVMYERQPGTNDSGDVEGVDFLFMGMYSHDYNPEVDSAQLTLNLAPGCGQEKDNDEVPSEGEKPKS
;
A
#
# COMPACT_ATOMS: atom_id res chain seq x y z
N MET A 1 -3.04 10.50 -85.44
CA MET A 1 -4.02 10.39 -84.32
C MET A 1 -3.24 10.57 -83.01
N PHE A 2 -3.29 11.77 -82.41
CA PHE A 2 -2.60 12.06 -81.15
C PHE A 2 -3.62 11.93 -79.99
N LYS A 3 -3.36 11.03 -79.06
CA LYS A 3 -4.26 10.66 -77.95
C LYS A 3 -3.90 11.53 -76.74
N LYS A 4 -4.83 12.36 -76.27
CA LYS A 4 -4.69 13.18 -75.05
C LYS A 4 -4.74 12.28 -73.82
N ILE A 5 -3.75 12.38 -72.94
CA ILE A 5 -3.76 11.74 -71.62
C ILE A 5 -4.33 12.75 -70.62
N LEU A 6 -5.43 12.38 -69.96
CA LEU A 6 -6.05 13.11 -68.87
C LEU A 6 -5.27 12.78 -67.57
N VAL A 7 -4.70 13.78 -66.92
CA VAL A 7 -4.11 13.64 -65.57
C VAL A 7 -5.20 13.97 -64.56
N THR A 8 -5.53 13.00 -63.70
CA THR A 8 -6.51 13.17 -62.62
C THR A 8 -5.73 13.47 -61.35
N ALA A 9 -5.95 14.66 -60.76
CA ALA A 9 -5.34 15.05 -59.49
C ALA A 9 -6.06 14.37 -58.33
N ILE A 10 -5.31 13.67 -57.47
CA ILE A 10 -5.81 13.09 -56.23
C ILE A 10 -5.62 14.14 -55.13
N ALA A 11 -6.72 14.67 -54.59
CA ALA A 11 -6.70 15.51 -53.41
C ALA A 11 -6.56 14.61 -52.16
N ALA A 12 -5.45 14.76 -51.43
CA ALA A 12 -5.23 14.07 -50.16
C ALA A 12 -5.93 14.84 -49.03
N THR A 13 -7.04 14.31 -48.53
CA THR A 13 -7.68 14.77 -47.30
C THR A 13 -6.93 14.18 -46.10
N ALA A 14 -6.26 15.02 -45.31
CA ALA A 14 -5.66 14.62 -44.05
C ALA A 14 -6.76 14.38 -43.00
N ILE A 15 -6.83 13.16 -42.48
CA ILE A 15 -7.70 12.79 -41.36
C ILE A 15 -6.94 13.14 -40.08
N THR A 16 -7.39 14.16 -39.36
CA THR A 16 -6.90 14.47 -38.02
C THR A 16 -7.55 13.51 -37.03
N VAL A 17 -6.79 12.56 -36.51
CA VAL A 17 -7.23 11.71 -35.39
C VAL A 17 -7.15 12.55 -34.11
N PRO A 18 -8.20 12.60 -33.26
CA PRO A 18 -8.09 13.24 -31.96
C PRO A 18 -7.11 12.44 -31.12
N GLN A 19 -5.97 13.05 -30.79
CA GLN A 19 -5.04 12.48 -29.84
C GLN A 19 -5.63 12.76 -28.46
N ALA A 20 -6.17 11.72 -27.80
CA ALA A 20 -6.58 11.81 -26.42
C ALA A 20 -5.31 12.15 -25.59
N THR A 21 -5.23 13.38 -25.10
CA THR A 21 -4.25 13.76 -24.10
C THR A 21 -4.62 12.99 -22.84
N ALA A 22 -3.80 12.00 -22.46
CA ALA A 22 -3.89 11.44 -21.13
C ALA A 22 -3.68 12.61 -20.16
N ALA A 23 -4.69 12.94 -19.36
CA ALA A 23 -4.57 13.94 -18.31
C ALA A 23 -3.39 13.53 -17.41
N GLU A 24 -2.41 14.42 -17.24
CA GLU A 24 -1.31 14.16 -16.31
C GLU A 24 -1.87 14.15 -14.89
N ALA A 25 -1.67 13.03 -14.18
CA ALA A 25 -2.01 12.94 -12.77
C ALA A 25 -1.12 13.89 -11.96
N GLU A 26 -1.74 14.76 -11.15
CA GLU A 26 -1.01 15.65 -10.25
C GLU A 26 -0.55 14.89 -9.02
N SER A 27 0.68 15.13 -8.55
CA SER A 27 1.17 14.56 -7.27
C SER A 27 0.94 15.54 -6.13
N CYS A 28 0.37 15.06 -5.02
CA CYS A 28 0.13 15.86 -3.83
C CYS A 28 1.26 15.72 -2.81
N THR A 29 1.66 16.85 -2.22
CA THR A 29 2.63 16.88 -1.12
C THR A 29 1.96 16.47 0.19
N ILE A 30 2.49 15.46 0.86
CA ILE A 30 2.04 15.01 2.18
C ILE A 30 2.87 15.74 3.24
N GLU A 31 2.23 16.31 4.24
CA GLU A 31 2.92 16.95 5.39
C GLU A 31 3.02 16.00 6.58
N SER A 32 1.96 15.22 6.83
CA SER A 32 1.90 14.24 7.91
C SER A 32 0.77 13.25 7.69
N GLY A 33 0.73 12.18 8.50
CA GLY A 33 -0.40 11.28 8.50
C GLY A 33 -0.34 10.21 9.57
N THR A 34 -1.45 9.51 9.74
CA THR A 34 -1.58 8.36 10.65
C THR A 34 -2.18 7.18 9.89
N PHE A 35 -1.59 6.00 10.08
CA PHE A 35 -2.04 4.75 9.50
C PHE A 35 -2.41 3.80 10.63
N ASN A 36 -3.68 3.42 10.73
CA ASN A 36 -4.21 2.54 11.77
C ASN A 36 -4.62 1.22 11.15
N TRP A 37 -4.01 0.12 11.61
CA TRP A 37 -4.27 -1.20 11.07
C TRP A 37 -4.09 -2.29 12.14
N GLY A 38 -5.03 -3.23 12.20
CA GLY A 38 -4.93 -4.38 13.09
C GLY A 38 -3.92 -5.44 12.63
N ILE A 39 -3.44 -5.38 11.39
CA ILE A 39 -2.75 -6.47 10.70
C ILE A 39 -3.71 -7.61 10.37
N LYS A 40 -4.00 -8.49 11.34
CA LYS A 40 -4.87 -9.66 11.14
C LYS A 40 -5.34 -10.22 12.49
N HIS A 41 -6.65 -10.20 12.72
CA HIS A 41 -7.26 -10.60 13.99
C HIS A 41 -6.94 -12.05 14.38
N SER A 42 -7.00 -12.98 13.42
CA SER A 42 -6.67 -14.39 13.67
C SER A 42 -5.21 -14.59 14.08
N TRP A 43 -4.29 -13.76 13.56
CA TRP A 43 -2.88 -13.83 13.93
C TRP A 43 -2.65 -13.32 15.34
N ARG A 44 -3.17 -12.15 15.70
CA ARG A 44 -3.07 -11.62 17.07
C ARG A 44 -3.68 -12.57 18.08
N SER A 45 -4.86 -13.12 17.77
CA SER A 45 -5.55 -14.12 18.59
C SER A 45 -4.73 -15.40 18.75
N TYR A 46 -4.06 -15.85 17.69
CA TYR A 46 -3.15 -16.99 17.76
C TYR A 46 -1.94 -16.72 18.66
N ILE A 47 -1.30 -15.55 18.52
CA ILE A 47 -0.14 -15.14 19.32
C ILE A 47 -0.50 -15.09 20.81
N LYS A 48 -1.58 -14.38 21.19
CA LYS A 48 -2.04 -14.29 22.58
C LYS A 48 -2.68 -15.58 23.11
N GLY A 49 -3.11 -16.47 22.20
CA GLY A 49 -3.81 -17.69 22.54
C GLY A 49 -2.91 -18.77 23.13
N ARG A 50 -3.52 -19.80 23.71
CA ARG A 50 -2.82 -20.92 24.39
C ARG A 50 -1.88 -21.75 23.50
N ILE A 51 -1.99 -21.63 22.17
CA ILE A 51 -1.20 -22.42 21.22
C ILE A 51 0.18 -21.80 21.05
N ALA A 52 0.25 -20.52 20.64
CA ALA A 52 1.53 -19.82 20.58
C ALA A 52 1.99 -19.42 21.98
N ASN A 53 1.06 -19.05 22.87
CA ASN A 53 1.36 -18.59 24.22
C ASN A 53 2.45 -17.50 24.20
N GLY A 54 2.23 -16.50 23.35
CA GLY A 54 3.20 -15.52 22.94
C GLY A 54 2.75 -14.08 23.22
N ASP A 55 3.57 -13.15 22.75
CA ASP A 55 3.34 -11.71 22.88
C ASP A 55 4.00 -10.95 21.71
N TRP A 56 3.83 -9.64 21.68
CA TRP A 56 4.57 -8.75 20.79
C TRP A 56 5.16 -7.56 21.53
N GLU A 57 6.25 -7.04 20.95
CA GLU A 57 6.86 -5.79 21.35
C GLU A 57 6.85 -4.81 20.18
N THR A 58 6.58 -3.54 20.47
CA THR A 58 6.54 -2.48 19.46
C THR A 58 7.73 -1.51 19.63
N THR A 59 8.22 -0.96 18.52
CA THR A 59 9.27 0.06 18.51
C THR A 59 8.89 1.21 17.59
N GLY A 60 9.47 2.39 17.83
CA GLY A 60 9.15 3.60 17.05
C GLY A 60 7.91 4.29 17.61
N THR A 61 7.09 4.86 16.73
CA THR A 61 5.91 5.68 17.11
C THR A 61 4.61 4.87 17.22
N VAL A 62 4.71 3.53 17.26
CA VAL A 62 3.55 2.63 17.26
C VAL A 62 2.70 2.83 18.52
N LYS A 63 1.40 3.01 18.35
CA LYS A 63 0.42 3.10 19.44
C LYS A 63 -0.61 1.98 19.33
N GLU A 64 -0.80 1.23 20.39
CA GLU A 64 -1.83 0.19 20.46
C GLU A 64 -3.15 0.78 20.95
N ASN A 65 -4.26 0.37 20.34
CA ASN A 65 -5.61 0.81 20.72
C ASN A 65 -6.59 -0.36 20.67
N GLY A 66 -7.40 -0.50 21.72
CA GLY A 66 -8.38 -1.59 21.87
C GLY A 66 -7.84 -2.81 22.63
N ASP A 67 -8.66 -3.87 22.71
CA ASP A 67 -8.27 -5.17 23.26
C ASP A 67 -7.38 -5.90 22.24
N PRO A 68 -6.17 -6.36 22.57
CA PRO A 68 -5.29 -7.15 21.70
C PRO A 68 -5.95 -8.30 20.91
N THR A 69 -7.02 -8.88 21.46
CA THR A 69 -7.81 -9.98 20.87
C THR A 69 -9.16 -9.53 20.32
N GLY A 70 -9.46 -8.24 20.38
CA GLY A 70 -10.61 -7.61 19.74
C GLY A 70 -10.43 -7.46 18.22
N SER A 71 -11.56 -7.49 17.52
CA SER A 71 -11.63 -7.25 16.08
C SER A 71 -11.45 -5.78 15.70
N ASP A 72 -11.63 -4.87 16.65
CA ASP A 72 -11.43 -3.42 16.53
C ASP A 72 -10.02 -2.95 16.93
N PHE A 73 -9.14 -3.87 17.34
CA PHE A 73 -7.76 -3.54 17.71
C PHE A 73 -6.95 -2.98 16.55
N THR A 74 -6.16 -1.95 16.82
CA THR A 74 -5.24 -1.37 15.83
C THR A 74 -3.87 -1.07 16.41
N PHE A 75 -2.86 -1.26 15.58
CA PHE A 75 -1.60 -0.53 15.69
C PHE A 75 -1.70 0.76 14.89
N GLY A 76 -1.46 1.89 15.54
CA GLY A 76 -1.38 3.21 14.94
C GLY A 76 0.07 3.57 14.63
N PHE A 77 0.36 3.85 13.36
CA PHE A 77 1.66 4.22 12.84
C PHE A 77 1.66 5.68 12.36
N GLU A 78 2.79 6.37 12.49
CA GLU A 78 3.00 7.63 11.79
C GLU A 78 3.43 7.37 10.35
N VAL A 79 2.84 8.11 9.41
CA VAL A 79 3.24 8.08 8.00
C VAL A 79 4.60 8.76 7.83
N ASP A 80 5.43 8.21 6.96
CA ASP A 80 6.64 8.83 6.44
C ASP A 80 6.30 9.61 5.15
N PRO A 81 6.24 10.95 5.19
CA PRO A 81 5.90 11.74 4.03
C PRO A 81 6.93 11.63 2.90
N GLU A 82 8.21 11.43 3.22
CA GLU A 82 9.29 11.37 2.21
C GLU A 82 9.26 10.05 1.43
N ALA A 83 8.78 8.98 2.07
CA ALA A 83 8.58 7.68 1.44
C ALA A 83 7.17 7.48 0.87
N SER A 84 6.33 8.53 0.88
CA SER A 84 4.92 8.43 0.50
C SER A 84 4.55 9.32 -0.68
N THR A 85 3.57 8.88 -1.47
CA THR A 85 3.06 9.59 -2.65
C THR A 85 1.54 9.43 -2.77
N VAL A 86 0.88 10.49 -3.26
CA VAL A 86 -0.53 10.48 -3.65
C VAL A 86 -0.63 11.15 -5.01
N SER A 87 -1.33 10.51 -5.95
CA SER A 87 -1.67 11.04 -7.26
C SER A 87 -3.16 11.26 -7.37
N VAL A 88 -3.56 12.39 -7.95
CA VAL A 88 -4.96 12.78 -8.15
C VAL A 88 -5.27 13.09 -9.61
N ASP A 89 -6.53 12.94 -10.01
CA ASP A 89 -7.03 13.42 -11.31
C ASP A 89 -7.36 14.92 -11.29
N GLU A 90 -7.80 15.47 -12.43
CA GLU A 90 -8.20 16.88 -12.56
C GLU A 90 -9.34 17.28 -11.62
N ALA A 91 -10.18 16.32 -11.22
CA ALA A 91 -11.27 16.54 -10.28
C ALA A 91 -10.82 16.38 -8.80
N GLY A 92 -9.54 16.12 -8.57
CA GLY A 92 -8.95 15.94 -7.24
C GLY A 92 -9.21 14.57 -6.61
N ASN A 93 -9.72 13.58 -7.36
CA ASN A 93 -9.90 12.23 -6.86
C ASN A 93 -8.58 11.48 -6.86
N VAL A 94 -8.30 10.72 -5.80
CA VAL A 94 -7.09 9.88 -5.73
C VAL A 94 -7.16 8.78 -6.79
N THR A 95 -6.16 8.72 -7.66
CA THR A 95 -6.02 7.69 -8.70
C THR A 95 -5.02 6.60 -8.29
N ALA A 96 -3.98 6.97 -7.54
CA ALA A 96 -3.02 6.05 -6.99
C ALA A 96 -2.35 6.63 -5.73
N SER A 97 -1.88 5.75 -4.84
CA SER A 97 -1.06 6.16 -3.70
C SER A 97 -0.06 5.07 -3.33
N LYS A 98 1.05 5.48 -2.73
CA LYS A 98 1.96 4.59 -2.00
C LYS A 98 2.27 5.25 -0.67
N ILE A 99 1.81 4.67 0.42
CA ILE A 99 1.91 5.26 1.75
C ILE A 99 2.64 4.29 2.66
N LYS A 100 3.72 4.76 3.29
CA LYS A 100 4.58 3.94 4.15
C LYS A 100 4.67 4.56 5.54
N ALA A 101 4.69 3.71 6.56
CA ALA A 101 4.97 4.13 7.92
C ALA A 101 6.45 4.51 8.10
N LYS A 102 6.72 5.47 9.00
CA LYS A 102 8.07 5.73 9.53
C LYS A 102 8.67 4.48 10.16
N ASP A 103 9.98 4.55 10.44
CA ASP A 103 10.71 3.52 11.17
C ASP A 103 9.98 3.09 12.44
N SER A 104 9.42 1.89 12.33
CA SER A 104 8.56 1.28 13.32
C SER A 104 8.59 -0.22 13.14
N SER A 105 8.39 -0.96 14.22
CA SER A 105 8.29 -2.41 14.13
C SER A 105 7.34 -3.02 15.15
N ILE A 106 6.83 -4.19 14.80
CA ILE A 106 6.11 -5.09 15.71
C ILE A 106 6.81 -6.43 15.63
N THR A 107 7.36 -6.88 16.76
CA THR A 107 8.03 -8.17 16.86
C THR A 107 7.13 -9.14 17.61
N PHE A 108 6.55 -10.11 16.90
CA PHE A 108 5.77 -11.19 17.48
C PHE A 108 6.68 -12.33 17.91
N THR A 109 6.42 -12.88 19.08
CA THR A 109 7.11 -14.05 19.62
C THR A 109 6.10 -15.04 20.18
N GLY A 110 6.46 -16.32 20.21
CA GLY A 110 5.61 -17.39 20.74
C GLY A 110 6.33 -18.73 20.70
N HIS A 111 5.59 -19.79 21.02
CA HIS A 111 6.08 -21.18 21.08
C HIS A 111 7.36 -21.31 21.91
N HIS A 112 7.38 -20.68 23.08
CA HIS A 112 8.54 -20.69 23.99
C HIS A 112 9.85 -20.19 23.32
N GLY A 113 9.73 -19.25 22.39
CA GLY A 113 10.87 -18.65 21.66
C GLY A 113 11.12 -19.27 20.29
N ALA A 114 10.38 -20.30 19.89
CA ALA A 114 10.50 -20.87 18.55
C ALA A 114 9.92 -19.95 17.46
N LEU A 115 8.79 -19.29 17.74
CA LEU A 115 8.18 -18.32 16.84
C LEU A 115 8.85 -16.96 17.00
N TYR A 116 9.28 -16.40 15.88
CA TYR A 116 9.73 -15.02 15.74
C TYR A 116 9.32 -14.50 14.37
N SER A 117 8.61 -13.38 14.34
CA SER A 117 8.31 -12.65 13.11
C SER A 117 8.27 -11.16 13.43
N LYS A 118 9.00 -10.36 12.68
CA LYS A 118 9.07 -8.92 12.86
C LYS A 118 8.52 -8.22 11.62
N MET A 119 7.46 -7.45 11.83
CA MET A 119 6.93 -6.52 10.83
C MET A 119 7.65 -5.18 10.97
N THR A 120 8.05 -4.58 9.86
CA THR A 120 8.73 -3.28 9.83
C THR A 120 8.07 -2.36 8.82
N ASN A 121 7.86 -1.10 9.20
CA ASN A 121 7.38 -0.03 8.32
C ASN A 121 6.16 -0.47 7.45
N PRO A 122 5.01 -0.82 8.06
CA PRO A 122 3.81 -1.22 7.31
C PRO A 122 3.40 -0.18 6.27
N PHE A 123 2.80 -0.63 5.18
CA PHE A 123 2.42 0.24 4.07
C PHE A 123 1.05 -0.12 3.49
N VAL A 124 0.47 0.84 2.79
CA VAL A 124 -0.71 0.67 1.94
C VAL A 124 -0.49 1.34 0.58
N GLN A 125 -0.81 0.63 -0.49
CA GLN A 125 -0.78 1.15 -1.86
C GLN A 125 -2.19 1.10 -2.44
N THR A 126 -2.56 2.09 -3.24
CA THR A 126 -3.87 2.11 -3.92
C THR A 126 -3.70 2.38 -5.41
N GLU A 127 -4.58 1.77 -6.21
CA GLU A 127 -4.76 2.04 -7.64
C GLU A 127 -6.27 1.97 -7.93
N GLY A 128 -6.87 3.12 -8.22
CA GLY A 128 -8.32 3.27 -8.30
C GLY A 128 -9.00 2.83 -7.00
N ASP A 129 -9.93 1.88 -7.10
CA ASP A 129 -10.70 1.33 -5.99
C ASP A 129 -10.04 0.12 -5.30
N LYS A 130 -8.77 -0.19 -5.62
CA LYS A 130 -8.04 -1.32 -5.05
C LYS A 130 -7.04 -0.86 -3.99
N ALA A 131 -6.92 -1.64 -2.92
CA ALA A 131 -5.92 -1.44 -1.88
C ALA A 131 -5.03 -2.68 -1.73
N GLN A 132 -3.73 -2.46 -1.57
CA GLN A 132 -2.74 -3.49 -1.23
C GLN A 132 -2.07 -3.13 0.09
N LEU A 133 -2.14 -4.02 1.06
CA LEU A 133 -1.56 -3.82 2.40
C LEU A 133 -0.39 -4.78 2.61
N GLY A 134 0.66 -4.28 3.24
CA GLY A 134 1.88 -5.04 3.41
C GLY A 134 2.80 -4.46 4.46
N SER A 135 3.98 -5.06 4.53
CA SER A 135 5.01 -4.67 5.47
C SER A 135 6.38 -5.09 4.95
N GLY A 136 7.41 -4.37 5.39
CA GLY A 136 8.74 -4.95 5.51
C GLY A 136 8.70 -6.09 6.54
N TYR A 137 9.58 -7.07 6.39
CA TYR A 137 9.63 -8.20 7.31
C TYR A 137 11.04 -8.64 7.63
N GLU A 138 11.19 -9.20 8.82
CA GLU A 138 12.31 -10.02 9.24
C GLU A 138 11.76 -11.28 9.92
N ALA A 139 12.20 -12.44 9.47
CA ALA A 139 11.80 -13.73 10.00
C ALA A 139 12.98 -14.71 9.91
N TYR A 140 12.81 -15.88 10.51
CA TYR A 140 13.80 -16.96 10.44
C TYR A 140 13.15 -18.24 9.96
N PHE A 141 13.79 -18.90 9.00
CA PHE A 141 13.33 -20.14 8.41
C PHE A 141 14.48 -21.13 8.29
N VAL A 142 14.27 -22.33 8.80
CA VAL A 142 15.23 -23.43 8.79
C VAL A 142 14.66 -24.55 7.93
N GLU A 143 15.26 -24.77 6.77
CA GLU A 143 14.81 -25.79 5.83
C GLU A 143 14.81 -27.19 6.47
N GLY A 144 13.71 -27.93 6.27
CA GLY A 144 13.55 -29.28 6.78
C GLY A 144 13.29 -29.39 8.30
N LYS A 145 13.18 -28.27 9.02
CA LYS A 145 12.91 -28.24 10.46
C LYS A 145 11.52 -27.68 10.73
N HIS A 146 10.74 -28.36 11.57
CA HIS A 146 9.40 -27.89 11.92
C HIS A 146 9.48 -26.67 12.86
N MET A 147 8.61 -25.66 12.72
CA MET A 147 8.70 -24.41 13.50
C MET A 147 8.76 -24.66 15.00
N THR A 148 7.99 -25.61 15.54
CA THR A 148 8.01 -25.89 17.00
C THR A 148 9.34 -26.49 17.51
N GLN A 149 10.25 -26.85 16.61
CA GLN A 149 11.61 -27.30 16.93
C GLN A 149 12.61 -26.15 16.87
N TYR A 150 12.21 -24.97 16.39
CA TYR A 150 13.10 -23.81 16.34
C TYR A 150 13.49 -23.38 17.75
N THR A 151 14.70 -22.89 17.88
CA THR A 151 15.23 -22.30 19.11
C THR A 151 15.82 -20.93 18.81
N PRO A 152 16.06 -20.08 19.82
CA PRO A 152 16.73 -18.81 19.63
C PRO A 152 18.11 -18.94 18.93
N GLU A 153 18.80 -20.07 19.08
CA GLU A 153 20.08 -20.35 18.43
C GLU A 153 19.96 -20.53 16.91
N ASP A 154 18.77 -20.86 16.38
CA ASP A 154 18.56 -20.92 14.94
C ASP A 154 18.47 -19.53 14.29
N ARG A 155 18.41 -18.45 15.08
CA ARG A 155 18.30 -17.07 14.59
C ARG A 155 19.64 -16.51 14.13
N VAL A 156 20.23 -17.19 13.15
CA VAL A 156 21.49 -16.84 12.49
C VAL A 156 21.23 -16.25 11.11
N GLU A 157 22.19 -15.51 10.57
CA GLU A 157 22.09 -14.87 9.25
C GLU A 157 21.74 -15.85 8.11
N ALA A 158 22.20 -17.11 8.16
CA ALA A 158 21.87 -18.11 7.16
C ALA A 158 20.36 -18.45 7.11
N ASN A 159 19.68 -18.37 8.26
CA ASN A 159 18.26 -18.67 8.39
C ASN A 159 17.40 -17.40 8.29
N LYS A 160 18.02 -16.23 8.32
CA LYS A 160 17.35 -14.94 8.26
C LYS A 160 16.69 -14.74 6.89
N ARG A 161 15.46 -14.25 6.90
CA ARG A 161 14.69 -13.86 5.72
C ARG A 161 14.22 -12.43 5.93
N THR A 162 14.53 -11.56 4.99
CA THR A 162 14.10 -10.17 5.01
C THR A 162 13.58 -9.76 3.64
N GLY A 163 12.73 -8.75 3.63
CA GLY A 163 12.18 -8.19 2.41
C GLY A 163 11.03 -7.24 2.72
N GLU A 164 10.27 -6.91 1.70
CA GLU A 164 9.04 -6.14 1.78
C GLU A 164 8.04 -6.71 0.78
N GLY A 165 6.78 -6.82 1.17
CA GLY A 165 5.74 -7.35 0.29
C GLY A 165 4.34 -7.06 0.79
N ALA A 166 3.39 -7.08 -0.15
CA ALA A 166 1.96 -7.00 0.15
C ALA A 166 1.40 -8.41 0.33
N PHE A 167 0.55 -8.59 1.33
CA PHE A 167 -0.19 -9.83 1.58
C PHE A 167 -1.69 -9.59 1.73
N GLY A 168 -2.15 -8.34 1.87
CA GLY A 168 -3.57 -7.99 1.89
C GLY A 168 -3.99 -7.34 0.57
N GLN A 169 -5.10 -7.79 0.00
CA GLN A 169 -5.75 -7.21 -1.18
C GLN A 169 -7.20 -6.86 -0.82
N GLY A 170 -7.62 -5.62 -1.03
CA GLY A 170 -8.95 -5.16 -0.67
C GLY A 170 -9.42 -3.99 -1.51
N LYS A 171 -10.43 -3.28 -1.01
CA LYS A 171 -11.02 -2.10 -1.65
C LYS A 171 -10.52 -0.83 -1.00
N ALA A 172 -10.20 0.17 -1.82
CA ALA A 172 -9.86 1.52 -1.39
C ALA A 172 -11.08 2.44 -1.54
N GLN A 173 -11.40 3.18 -0.47
CA GLN A 173 -12.37 4.27 -0.52
C GLN A 173 -11.73 5.53 0.05
N TRP A 174 -11.56 6.53 -0.81
CA TRP A 174 -10.98 7.82 -0.45
C TRP A 174 -12.07 8.86 -0.23
N SER A 175 -11.83 9.76 0.74
CA SER A 175 -12.60 10.97 0.97
C SER A 175 -11.67 12.13 1.27
N LYS A 176 -12.05 13.34 0.88
CA LYS A 176 -11.30 14.57 1.10
C LYS A 176 -12.14 15.59 1.87
N ASP A 177 -11.55 16.22 2.88
CA ASP A 177 -12.11 17.37 3.60
C ASP A 177 -11.03 18.43 3.77
N GLY A 178 -11.12 19.52 2.99
CA GLY A 178 -10.05 20.50 2.86
C GLY A 178 -8.73 19.83 2.43
N ASP A 179 -7.68 20.03 3.22
CA ASP A 179 -6.35 19.44 3.00
C ASP A 179 -6.19 18.06 3.67
N THR A 180 -7.26 17.48 4.21
CA THR A 180 -7.24 16.14 4.81
C THR A 180 -7.74 15.10 3.82
N LEU A 181 -6.92 14.09 3.53
CA LEU A 181 -7.34 12.87 2.85
C LEU A 181 -7.53 11.73 3.83
N THR A 182 -8.63 11.01 3.71
CA THR A 182 -8.88 9.77 4.47
C THR A 182 -9.09 8.61 3.51
N LEU A 183 -8.41 7.50 3.78
CA LEU A 183 -8.61 6.22 3.11
C LEU A 183 -9.21 5.23 4.11
N ASN A 184 -10.26 4.54 3.68
CA ASN A 184 -10.72 3.30 4.26
C ASN A 184 -10.35 2.13 3.32
N ALA A 185 -9.47 1.25 3.79
CA ALA A 185 -9.15 0.00 3.11
C ALA A 185 -9.98 -1.13 3.73
N SER A 186 -10.94 -1.66 2.98
CA SER A 186 -11.95 -2.62 3.46
C SER A 186 -11.96 -3.91 2.63
N ASP A 187 -12.71 -4.91 3.10
CA ASP A 187 -12.82 -6.23 2.44
C ASP A 187 -11.46 -6.86 2.11
N VAL A 188 -10.48 -6.67 2.99
CA VAL A 188 -9.09 -7.10 2.74
C VAL A 188 -8.97 -8.61 2.93
N MET A 189 -8.46 -9.28 1.90
CA MET A 189 -8.23 -10.72 1.87
C MET A 189 -6.75 -11.01 1.69
N TYR A 190 -6.31 -12.13 2.25
CA TYR A 190 -4.94 -12.60 2.18
C TYR A 190 -4.63 -13.12 0.77
N GLU A 191 -3.61 -12.55 0.13
CA GLU A 191 -3.05 -13.01 -1.13
C GLU A 191 -1.68 -13.63 -0.87
N ARG A 192 -1.62 -14.95 -1.02
CA ARG A 192 -0.42 -15.75 -0.78
C ARG A 192 0.63 -15.51 -1.87
N GLN A 193 1.91 -15.48 -1.49
CA GLN A 193 3.00 -15.32 -2.46
C GLN A 193 3.06 -16.55 -3.39
N PRO A 194 3.40 -16.38 -4.68
CA PRO A 194 3.30 -17.46 -5.68
C PRO A 194 4.03 -18.77 -5.36
N GLY A 195 5.14 -18.73 -4.61
CA GLY A 195 5.87 -19.93 -4.20
C GLY A 195 5.49 -20.50 -2.83
N THR A 196 4.66 -19.81 -2.04
CA THR A 196 4.18 -20.33 -0.75
C THR A 196 3.09 -21.37 -1.00
N ASN A 197 3.19 -22.54 -0.36
CA ASN A 197 2.23 -23.62 -0.56
C ASN A 197 2.04 -24.53 0.68
N ASP A 198 1.02 -25.40 0.61
CA ASP A 198 0.63 -26.27 1.73
C ASP A 198 1.62 -27.42 1.99
N SER A 199 2.62 -27.62 1.12
CA SER A 199 3.70 -28.59 1.33
C SER A 199 4.80 -28.04 2.24
N GLY A 200 4.74 -26.75 2.62
CA GLY A 200 5.64 -26.11 3.56
C GLY A 200 6.66 -25.17 2.93
N ASP A 201 6.61 -24.95 1.61
CA ASP A 201 7.38 -23.87 0.99
C ASP A 201 6.76 -22.53 1.38
N VAL A 202 7.61 -21.57 1.73
CA VAL A 202 7.21 -20.22 2.13
C VAL A 202 8.12 -19.23 1.43
N GLU A 203 7.54 -18.18 0.86
CA GLU A 203 8.26 -17.15 0.14
C GLU A 203 7.83 -15.73 0.56
N GLY A 204 8.75 -14.78 0.38
CA GLY A 204 8.44 -13.37 0.53
C GLY A 204 7.85 -13.01 1.91
N VAL A 205 6.87 -12.11 1.89
CA VAL A 205 6.24 -11.60 3.11
C VAL A 205 5.45 -12.67 3.89
N ASP A 206 5.14 -13.82 3.28
CA ASP A 206 4.43 -14.91 3.97
C ASP A 206 5.23 -15.53 5.10
N PHE A 207 6.56 -15.31 5.16
CA PHE A 207 7.36 -15.69 6.31
C PHE A 207 6.87 -15.03 7.61
N LEU A 208 6.22 -13.85 7.56
CA LEU A 208 5.59 -13.24 8.74
C LEU A 208 4.56 -14.13 9.41
N PHE A 209 3.88 -14.94 8.62
CA PHE A 209 2.78 -15.80 9.06
C PHE A 209 3.06 -17.27 8.81
N MET A 210 4.33 -17.62 8.60
CA MET A 210 4.80 -18.99 8.38
C MET A 210 4.13 -19.68 7.17
N GLY A 211 3.65 -18.91 6.19
CA GLY A 211 2.91 -19.43 5.03
C GLY A 211 1.53 -20.03 5.34
N MET A 212 0.98 -19.78 6.53
CA MET A 212 -0.22 -20.47 7.01
C MET A 212 -1.51 -20.02 6.31
N TYR A 213 -1.57 -18.79 5.80
CA TYR A 213 -2.81 -18.20 5.29
C TYR A 213 -2.94 -18.32 3.78
N SER A 214 -4.17 -18.43 3.32
CA SER A 214 -4.51 -18.49 1.90
C SER A 214 -5.95 -18.06 1.67
N HIS A 215 -6.34 -17.98 0.40
CA HIS A 215 -7.73 -17.77 0.01
C HIS A 215 -8.69 -18.78 0.67
N ASP A 216 -8.25 -20.04 0.81
CA ASP A 216 -9.08 -21.14 1.31
C ASP A 216 -8.92 -21.38 2.82
N TYR A 217 -8.02 -20.65 3.50
CA TYR A 217 -7.73 -20.85 4.92
C TYR A 217 -7.54 -19.52 5.66
N ASN A 218 -8.59 -19.11 6.37
CA ASN A 218 -8.68 -17.86 7.14
C ASN A 218 -8.15 -16.65 6.35
N PRO A 219 -8.74 -16.31 5.20
CA PRO A 219 -8.23 -15.25 4.33
C PRO A 219 -8.37 -13.84 4.91
N GLU A 220 -9.25 -13.61 5.90
CA GLU A 220 -9.64 -12.26 6.31
C GLU A 220 -8.49 -11.47 6.95
N VAL A 221 -8.10 -10.37 6.33
CA VAL A 221 -7.13 -9.40 6.85
C VAL A 221 -7.89 -8.21 7.41
N ASP A 222 -7.38 -7.60 8.47
CA ASP A 222 -8.09 -6.49 9.11
C ASP A 222 -8.17 -5.29 8.15
N SER A 223 -9.32 -4.60 8.17
CA SER A 223 -9.45 -3.32 7.47
C SER A 223 -8.49 -2.29 8.08
N ALA A 224 -8.11 -1.29 7.29
CA ALA A 224 -7.21 -0.23 7.73
C ALA A 224 -7.78 1.15 7.43
N GLN A 225 -7.40 2.11 8.27
CA GLN A 225 -7.75 3.51 8.08
C GLN A 225 -6.47 4.35 8.02
N LEU A 226 -6.42 5.25 7.06
CA LEU A 226 -5.31 6.17 6.88
C LEU A 226 -5.87 7.60 6.82
N THR A 227 -5.22 8.52 7.52
CA THR A 227 -5.51 9.95 7.43
C THR A 227 -4.22 10.69 7.11
N LEU A 228 -4.23 11.51 6.05
CA LEU A 228 -3.11 12.33 5.59
C LEU A 228 -3.50 13.80 5.67
N ASN A 229 -2.57 14.62 6.15
CA ASN A 229 -2.62 16.07 5.99
C ASN A 229 -1.72 16.45 4.82
N LEU A 230 -2.29 17.14 3.84
CA LEU A 230 -1.60 17.56 2.63
C LEU A 230 -1.19 19.02 2.70
N ALA A 231 -0.20 19.39 1.88
CA ALA A 231 0.03 20.80 1.61
C ALA A 231 -1.19 21.40 0.88
N PRO A 232 -1.53 22.67 1.15
CA PRO A 232 -2.62 23.36 0.45
C PRO A 232 -2.44 23.32 -1.07
N GLY A 233 -3.55 23.27 -1.82
CA GLY A 233 -3.54 23.35 -3.28
C GLY A 233 -3.57 22.01 -4.02
N CYS A 234 -3.35 20.88 -3.35
CA CYS A 234 -3.45 19.55 -3.99
C CYS A 234 -4.82 19.34 -4.63
N GLY A 235 -4.86 19.00 -5.92
CA GLY A 235 -6.10 18.60 -6.61
C GLY A 235 -7.20 19.66 -6.58
N GLN A 236 -6.82 20.94 -6.53
CA GLN A 236 -7.71 22.05 -6.81
C GLN A 236 -7.63 22.39 -8.30
N GLU A 237 -8.75 22.75 -8.93
CA GLU A 237 -8.72 23.33 -10.28
C GLU A 237 -7.78 24.54 -10.24
N LYS A 238 -6.71 24.51 -11.06
CA LYS A 238 -5.88 25.69 -11.28
C LYS A 238 -6.74 26.68 -12.05
N ASP A 239 -7.19 27.74 -11.40
CA ASP A 239 -7.83 28.87 -12.08
C ASP A 239 -6.84 29.37 -13.15
N ASN A 240 -7.18 29.15 -14.42
CA ASN A 240 -6.46 29.66 -15.59
C ASN A 240 -6.75 31.17 -15.80
N ASP A 241 -6.81 31.96 -14.72
CA ASP A 241 -7.06 33.39 -14.79
C ASP A 241 -5.75 34.17 -14.61
N GLU A 242 -4.87 34.06 -15.60
CA GLU A 242 -3.94 35.14 -15.90
C GLU A 242 -3.69 35.24 -17.41
N VAL A 243 -4.72 35.67 -18.14
CA VAL A 243 -4.51 36.27 -19.48
C VAL A 243 -3.90 37.66 -19.23
N PRO A 244 -2.66 37.95 -19.68
CA PRO A 244 -2.09 39.28 -19.53
C PRO A 244 -2.94 40.26 -20.34
N SER A 245 -3.43 41.33 -19.69
CA SER A 245 -4.16 42.37 -20.41
C SER A 245 -3.26 42.97 -21.50
N GLU A 246 -3.72 42.90 -22.75
CA GLU A 246 -3.04 43.55 -23.86
C GLU A 246 -2.93 45.05 -23.59
N GLY A 247 -1.70 45.55 -23.69
CA GLY A 247 -1.32 46.90 -23.34
C GLY A 247 -2.16 47.98 -24.03
N GLU A 248 -2.63 48.90 -23.22
CA GLU A 248 -3.20 50.18 -23.65
C GLU A 248 -2.10 50.99 -24.37
N LYS A 249 -2.21 51.11 -25.70
CA LYS A 249 -1.37 52.04 -26.47
C LYS A 249 -1.81 53.48 -26.17
N PRO A 250 -0.88 54.40 -25.81
CA PRO A 250 -1.22 55.81 -25.70
C PRO A 250 -1.41 56.39 -27.10
N LYS A 251 -2.52 57.09 -27.32
CA LYS A 251 -2.66 57.99 -28.47
C LYS A 251 -2.40 59.43 -28.01
N SER A 252 -1.38 60.00 -28.65
CA SER A 252 -1.06 61.43 -28.73
C SER A 252 -2.19 62.24 -29.36
#